data_AF-A0A0B1T6K7-F1
#
_entry.id   AF-A0A0B1T6K7-F1
#
_cell.length_a   1.000
_cell.length_b   1.000
_cell.length_c   1.000
_cell.angle_alpha   90.00
_cell.angle_beta   90.00
_cell.angle_gamma   90.00
#
_symmetry.space_group_name_H-M   'P 1'
#
loop_
_entity.id
_entity.type
_entity.pdbx_description
1 polymer ?
#
loop_
_entity_poly.entity_id
_entity_poly.type
_entity_poly.pdbx_seq_one_letter_code
_entity_poly.pdbx_strand_id
1 'polypeptide(L)'
;MIRSSYAFINLVKAMCGVGVFALPVAFQQAGLWTGTVLAFALGVVNAQSMTKLVKCSQYLGSRKETEKDISKSDEAAVPMISLSEKDTSKTDPEDNTTHSHTKSEGGGVEKRVALNYGNMAHEAFASKESESLRNLAKPAKIFVNICIIGLQVGFCSSYYIFVVDHAKEAIDYLFSTEISRDTLFFSVLPFFILIASVRSLAVLSWIGLLGNILVISSIVIIIGQMLFMDHIPLSQLPAFASIEGATLAAGSIIYAYSAQGVVLPLENKMKKPKDMLGPLGVISTSVAFISVVYTTTGFLGYVTYGDKLKGSITLNLTNSP
;
A
#
# COMPACT_ATOMS: atom_id res chain seq x y z
N MET A 1 16.96 9.85 1.65
CA MET A 1 15.94 9.71 2.73
C MET A 1 14.89 10.81 2.62
N ILE A 2 13.61 10.49 2.80
CA ILE A 2 12.45 11.40 2.63
C ILE A 2 11.98 11.99 3.97
N ARG A 3 11.31 13.17 3.93
CA ARG A 3 10.70 13.78 5.13
C ARG A 3 9.35 13.11 5.45
N SER A 4 8.89 13.22 6.70
CA SER A 4 7.62 12.65 7.17
C SER A 4 6.40 13.19 6.40
N SER A 5 6.43 14.44 5.94
CA SER A 5 5.40 15.01 5.05
C SER A 5 5.30 14.31 3.69
N TYR A 6 6.43 13.98 3.08
CA TYR A 6 6.45 13.20 1.83
C TYR A 6 6.02 11.75 2.07
N ALA A 7 6.31 11.19 3.24
CA ALA A 7 5.81 9.87 3.61
C ALA A 7 4.29 9.86 3.73
N PHE A 8 3.70 10.86 4.39
CA PHE A 8 2.25 11.06 4.45
C PHE A 8 1.62 11.11 3.05
N ILE A 9 2.14 11.94 2.15
CA ILE A 9 1.61 12.06 0.78
C ILE A 9 1.69 10.72 0.04
N ASN A 10 2.81 10.02 0.14
CA ASN A 10 2.97 8.71 -0.51
C ASN A 10 2.03 7.65 0.07
N LEU A 11 1.80 7.66 1.39
CA LEU A 11 0.90 6.71 2.03
C LEU A 11 -0.56 7.01 1.66
N VAL A 12 -0.99 8.27 1.71
CA VAL A 12 -2.33 8.70 1.25
C VAL A 12 -2.53 8.33 -0.21
N LYS A 13 -1.55 8.61 -1.08
CA LYS A 13 -1.59 8.21 -2.50
C LYS A 13 -1.80 6.71 -2.66
N ALA A 14 -1.11 5.88 -1.88
CA ALA A 14 -1.24 4.44 -1.98
C ALA A 14 -2.66 3.94 -1.62
N MET A 15 -3.39 4.72 -0.83
CA MET A 15 -4.79 4.44 -0.45
C MET A 15 -5.77 5.11 -1.43
N CYS A 16 -5.47 6.31 -1.95
CA CYS A 16 -6.24 6.98 -3.00
C CYS A 16 -6.04 6.29 -4.36
N GLY A 17 -6.71 5.15 -4.56
CA GLY A 17 -6.77 4.43 -5.83
C GLY A 17 -8.20 4.17 -6.28
N VAL A 18 -8.36 3.26 -7.25
CA VAL A 18 -9.68 2.87 -7.79
C VAL A 18 -10.66 2.35 -6.73
N GLY A 19 -10.16 1.85 -5.60
CA GLY A 19 -10.98 1.38 -4.49
C GLY A 19 -11.92 2.45 -3.91
N VAL A 20 -11.56 3.74 -3.97
CA VAL A 20 -12.44 4.83 -3.49
C VAL A 20 -13.74 4.92 -4.31
N PHE A 21 -13.67 4.62 -5.61
CA PHE A 21 -14.80 4.73 -6.51
C PHE A 21 -15.82 3.60 -6.35
N ALA A 22 -15.43 2.49 -5.69
CA ALA A 22 -16.33 1.38 -5.37
C ALA A 22 -17.02 1.53 -4.01
N LEU A 23 -16.65 2.54 -3.19
CA LEU A 23 -17.19 2.72 -1.85
C LEU A 23 -18.70 3.00 -1.81
N PRO A 24 -19.30 3.77 -2.73
CA PRO A 24 -20.76 3.94 -2.74
C PRO A 24 -21.51 2.61 -2.86
N VAL A 25 -21.00 1.69 -3.68
CA VAL A 25 -21.56 0.33 -3.83
C VAL A 25 -21.43 -0.45 -2.52
N ALA A 26 -20.31 -0.31 -1.81
CA ALA A 26 -20.15 -0.93 -0.50
C ALA A 26 -21.20 -0.41 0.51
N PHE A 27 -21.51 0.89 0.49
CA PHE A 27 -22.54 1.47 1.34
C PHE A 27 -23.96 1.02 0.94
N GLN A 28 -24.22 0.87 -0.36
CA GLN A 28 -25.45 0.27 -0.86
C GLN A 28 -25.63 -1.17 -0.36
N GLN A 29 -24.56 -1.97 -0.38
CA GLN A 29 -24.61 -3.37 0.06
C GLN A 29 -24.74 -3.50 1.59
N ALA A 30 -24.12 -2.63 2.38
CA ALA A 30 -24.20 -2.70 3.85
C ALA A 30 -25.44 -2.01 4.45
N GLY A 31 -25.99 -1.03 3.75
CA GLY A 31 -26.87 -0.01 4.31
C GLY A 31 -26.08 1.18 4.85
N LEU A 32 -26.73 2.34 4.94
CA LEU A 32 -26.07 3.63 5.12
C LEU A 32 -25.28 3.72 6.45
N TRP A 33 -25.91 3.34 7.56
CA TRP A 33 -25.29 3.42 8.89
C TRP A 33 -24.29 2.30 9.12
N THR A 34 -24.61 1.08 8.67
CA THR A 34 -23.67 -0.05 8.70
C THR A 34 -22.40 0.29 7.94
N GLY A 35 -22.51 0.80 6.71
CA GLY A 35 -21.39 1.19 5.88
C GLY A 35 -20.52 2.26 6.54
N THR A 36 -21.15 3.26 7.17
CA THR A 36 -20.44 4.32 7.90
C THR A 36 -19.65 3.76 9.09
N VAL A 37 -20.28 2.96 9.95
CA VAL A 37 -19.62 2.34 11.11
C VAL A 37 -18.49 1.41 10.66
N LEU A 38 -18.75 0.61 9.63
CA LEU A 38 -17.80 -0.34 9.07
C LEU A 38 -16.58 0.36 8.46
N ALA A 39 -16.78 1.48 7.75
CA ALA A 39 -15.70 2.29 7.18
C ALA A 39 -14.74 2.83 8.25
N PHE A 40 -15.26 3.34 9.38
CA PHE A 40 -14.42 3.78 10.49
C PHE A 40 -13.76 2.63 11.24
N ALA A 41 -14.51 1.57 11.55
CA ALA A 41 -14.00 0.42 12.27
C ALA A 41 -12.85 -0.26 11.50
N LEU A 42 -13.03 -0.50 10.21
CA LEU A 42 -12.00 -1.08 9.35
C LEU A 42 -10.82 -0.14 9.13
N GLY A 43 -11.04 1.17 9.10
CA GLY A 43 -9.97 2.17 9.11
C GLY A 43 -9.09 2.05 10.36
N VAL A 44 -9.69 1.97 11.55
CA VAL A 44 -8.96 1.78 12.81
C VAL A 44 -8.20 0.45 12.81
N VAL A 45 -8.83 -0.65 12.42
CA VAL A 45 -8.19 -1.97 12.32
C VAL A 45 -7.00 -1.94 11.36
N ASN A 46 -7.14 -1.25 10.22
CA ASN A 46 -6.07 -1.10 9.25
C ASN A 46 -4.89 -0.29 9.82
N ALA A 47 -5.17 0.85 10.46
CA ALA A 47 -4.14 1.67 11.11
C ALA A 47 -3.41 0.89 12.20
N GLN A 48 -4.13 0.13 13.03
CA GLN A 48 -3.54 -0.70 14.07
C GLN A 48 -2.65 -1.80 13.49
N SER A 49 -3.10 -2.44 12.40
CA SER A 49 -2.35 -3.49 11.72
C SER A 49 -1.03 -2.95 11.15
N MET A 50 -1.08 -1.81 10.44
CA MET A 50 0.12 -1.12 9.94
C MET A 50 1.05 -0.68 11.06
N THR A 51 0.50 -0.14 12.15
CA THR A 51 1.26 0.31 13.33
C THR A 51 2.00 -0.85 13.99
N LYS A 52 1.34 -1.99 14.21
CA LYS A 52 1.97 -3.20 14.76
C LYS A 52 3.09 -3.69 13.84
N LEU A 53 2.84 -3.72 12.53
CA LEU A 53 3.82 -4.16 11.55
C LEU A 53 5.09 -3.30 11.56
N VAL A 54 4.94 -1.97 11.56
CA VAL A 54 6.07 -1.04 11.64
C VAL A 54 6.79 -1.14 12.99
N LYS A 55 6.07 -1.25 14.11
CA LYS A 55 6.67 -1.48 15.44
C LYS A 55 7.54 -2.74 15.45
N CYS A 56 7.04 -3.84 14.90
CA CYS A 56 7.81 -5.08 14.77
C CYS A 56 9.05 -4.88 13.88
N SER A 57 8.92 -4.18 12.75
CA SER A 57 10.06 -3.83 11.88
C SER A 57 11.16 -3.08 12.63
N GLN A 58 10.77 -2.04 13.37
CA GLN A 58 11.70 -1.18 14.10
C GLN A 58 12.39 -1.93 15.23
N TYR A 59 11.63 -2.72 15.98
CA TYR A 59 12.16 -3.55 17.05
C TYR A 59 13.19 -4.57 16.53
N LEU A 60 12.80 -5.37 15.53
CA LEU A 60 13.68 -6.41 14.98
C LEU A 60 14.88 -5.81 14.24
N GLY A 61 14.69 -4.69 13.52
CA GLY A 61 15.76 -4.00 12.81
C GLY A 61 16.80 -3.37 13.73
N SER A 62 16.39 -2.88 14.90
CA SER A 62 17.31 -2.34 15.91
C SER A 62 18.08 -3.46 16.61
N ARG A 63 17.38 -4.54 17.00
CA ARG A 63 18.00 -5.72 17.63
C ARG A 63 19.08 -6.35 16.74
N LYS A 64 18.80 -6.47 15.45
CA LYS A 64 19.74 -7.02 14.47
C LYS A 64 20.98 -6.17 14.27
N GLU A 65 20.86 -4.85 14.37
CA GLU A 65 22.03 -3.96 14.35
C GLU A 65 22.88 -4.16 15.61
N THR A 66 22.24 -4.27 16.79
CA THR A 66 22.95 -4.56 18.05
C THR A 66 23.72 -5.88 18.00
N GLU A 67 23.09 -6.96 17.50
CA GLU A 67 23.76 -8.27 17.33
C GLU A 67 24.99 -8.15 16.39
N LYS A 68 24.89 -7.34 15.34
CA LYS A 68 25.97 -7.11 14.38
C LYS A 68 27.11 -6.26 14.95
N ASP A 69 26.82 -5.31 15.82
CA ASP A 69 27.84 -4.50 16.50
C ASP A 69 28.58 -5.30 17.57
N ILE A 70 27.89 -6.21 18.27
CA ILE A 70 28.51 -7.18 19.20
C ILE A 70 29.44 -8.11 18.43
N SER A 71 28.97 -8.74 17.34
CA SER A 71 29.81 -9.69 16.59
C SER A 71 31.09 -9.06 16.03
N LYS A 72 31.01 -7.79 15.58
CA LYS A 72 32.18 -7.03 15.13
C LYS A 72 33.15 -6.69 16.26
N SER A 73 32.63 -6.43 17.46
CA SER A 73 33.45 -6.13 18.62
C SER A 73 34.20 -7.38 19.09
N ASP A 74 33.53 -8.54 19.05
CA ASP A 74 34.15 -9.84 19.34
C ASP A 74 35.22 -10.21 18.30
N GLU A 75 34.95 -10.01 17.01
CA GLU A 75 35.91 -10.27 15.93
C GLU A 75 37.13 -9.32 15.98
N ALA A 76 36.92 -8.06 16.38
CA ALA A 76 38.00 -7.08 16.58
C ALA A 76 38.81 -7.31 17.87
N ALA A 77 38.31 -8.08 18.83
CA ALA A 77 39.03 -8.47 20.05
C ALA A 77 39.93 -9.70 19.85
N VAL A 78 39.84 -10.40 18.71
CA VAL A 78 40.60 -11.63 18.39
C VAL A 78 41.92 -11.44 17.59
N PRO A 79 42.58 -10.26 17.46
CA PRO A 79 43.95 -10.21 16.97
C PRO A 79 44.94 -9.93 18.11
N MET A 80 45.16 -10.87 19.04
CA MET A 80 46.30 -10.83 19.99
C MET A 80 46.62 -12.19 20.64
N ILE A 81 46.42 -13.31 19.93
CA ILE A 81 47.05 -14.61 20.27
C ILE A 81 47.50 -15.31 18.97
N SER A 82 48.51 -14.77 18.30
CA SER A 82 49.38 -15.51 17.38
C SER A 82 50.55 -14.62 16.91
N LEU A 83 51.39 -14.19 17.85
CA LEU A 83 52.77 -13.82 17.51
C LEU A 83 53.63 -15.06 17.68
N SER A 84 53.99 -15.69 16.55
CA SER A 84 55.29 -16.32 16.26
C SER A 84 55.13 -17.47 15.26
N GLU A 85 55.36 -17.23 13.97
CA GLU A 85 56.48 -17.80 13.18
C GLU A 85 56.28 -17.56 11.67
N LYS A 86 57.33 -16.99 11.04
CA LYS A 86 57.86 -17.16 9.65
C LYS A 86 56.92 -17.72 8.56
N ASP A 87 56.91 -17.24 7.31
CA ASP A 87 58.05 -16.82 6.50
C ASP A 87 57.62 -16.08 5.22
N THR A 88 58.59 -15.38 4.65
CA THR A 88 58.62 -14.51 3.45
C THR A 88 58.29 -15.20 2.12
N SER A 89 57.47 -14.60 1.22
CA SER A 89 57.59 -14.65 -0.26
C SER A 89 56.47 -13.88 -1.02
N LYS A 90 56.85 -13.17 -2.09
CA LYS A 90 56.08 -12.37 -3.09
C LYS A 90 55.03 -13.22 -3.86
N THR A 91 53.94 -12.73 -4.47
CA THR A 91 53.73 -11.76 -5.60
C THR A 91 52.21 -11.52 -5.82
N ASP A 92 51.78 -10.32 -6.28
CA ASP A 92 50.41 -9.82 -6.58
C ASP A 92 49.72 -10.40 -7.86
N PRO A 93 48.47 -10.02 -8.31
CA PRO A 93 47.31 -9.30 -7.70
C PRO A 93 45.89 -9.92 -7.99
N GLU A 94 44.83 -9.19 -7.58
CA GLU A 94 43.41 -9.19 -8.07
C GLU A 94 42.39 -10.13 -7.39
N ASP A 95 41.46 -9.57 -6.60
CA ASP A 95 40.07 -9.33 -7.05
C ASP A 95 39.29 -8.49 -6.02
N ASN A 96 38.36 -7.73 -6.56
CA ASN A 96 37.81 -6.47 -6.12
C ASN A 96 36.45 -6.68 -5.45
N THR A 97 36.30 -6.34 -4.16
CA THR A 97 34.97 -6.07 -3.58
C THR A 97 34.98 -4.77 -2.79
N THR A 98 34.98 -3.70 -3.57
CA THR A 98 34.33 -2.39 -3.37
C THR A 98 33.80 -2.11 -1.96
N HIS A 99 34.65 -1.41 -1.20
CA HIS A 99 34.25 -0.50 -0.14
C HIS A 99 33.15 0.45 -0.63
N SER A 100 31.99 0.45 0.04
CA SER A 100 31.12 1.64 0.06
C SER A 100 31.15 2.23 1.46
N HIS A 101 32.17 3.06 1.69
CA HIS A 101 32.12 4.07 2.75
C HIS A 101 30.97 5.03 2.46
N THR A 102 29.91 4.99 3.28
CA THR A 102 29.05 6.16 3.47
C THR A 102 29.38 6.76 4.83
N LYS A 103 30.33 7.69 4.84
CA LYS A 103 30.44 8.70 5.90
C LYS A 103 29.23 9.63 5.75
N SER A 104 28.39 9.71 6.76
CA SER A 104 27.46 10.82 6.95
C SER A 104 27.62 11.31 8.38
N GLU A 105 28.29 12.45 8.53
CA GLU A 105 28.24 13.27 9.74
C GLU A 105 26.86 13.95 9.83
N GLY A 106 26.39 14.20 11.06
CA GLY A 106 25.34 15.18 11.35
C GLY A 106 23.98 14.64 11.81
N GLY A 107 23.83 14.45 13.13
CA GLY A 107 22.56 14.25 13.83
C GLY A 107 22.28 12.80 14.18
N GLY A 108 22.15 12.47 15.47
CA GLY A 108 21.98 11.11 15.99
C GLY A 108 20.76 10.38 15.42
N VAL A 109 20.95 9.73 14.27
CA VAL A 109 20.02 8.78 13.70
C VAL A 109 20.46 7.41 14.20
N GLU A 110 19.63 6.81 15.03
CA GLU A 110 19.77 5.44 15.53
C GLU A 110 20.01 4.49 14.34
N LYS A 111 21.17 3.83 14.34
CA LYS A 111 21.61 2.93 13.28
C LYS A 111 20.73 1.67 13.35
N ARG A 112 20.10 1.27 12.24
CA ARG A 112 19.18 0.12 12.19
C ARG A 112 19.23 -0.59 10.85
N VAL A 113 18.98 -1.89 10.87
CA VAL A 113 18.81 -2.67 9.64
C VAL A 113 17.39 -2.47 9.09
N ALA A 114 17.30 -2.01 7.84
CA ALA A 114 16.03 -1.92 7.12
C ALA A 114 15.51 -3.32 6.75
N LEU A 115 14.33 -3.70 7.24
CA LEU A 115 13.70 -4.99 6.96
C LEU A 115 12.57 -4.85 5.93
N ASN A 116 12.50 -5.79 4.98
CA ASN A 116 11.32 -5.98 4.14
C ASN A 116 10.38 -7.02 4.78
N TYR A 117 9.17 -7.21 4.24
CA TYR A 117 8.16 -8.09 4.85
C TYR A 117 8.64 -9.53 5.08
N GLY A 118 9.20 -10.17 4.04
CA GLY A 118 9.69 -11.54 4.16
C GLY A 118 10.87 -11.66 5.12
N ASN A 119 11.80 -10.70 5.13
CA ASN A 119 12.93 -10.69 6.07
C ASN A 119 12.48 -10.37 7.49
N MET A 120 11.46 -9.53 7.69
CA MET A 120 10.87 -9.30 9.00
C MET A 120 10.23 -10.58 9.53
N ALA A 121 9.46 -11.29 8.69
CA ALA A 121 8.87 -12.57 9.08
C ALA A 121 9.95 -13.58 9.46
N HIS A 122 10.99 -13.73 8.63
CA HIS A 122 12.13 -14.59 8.95
C HIS A 122 12.75 -14.23 10.30
N GLU A 123 13.04 -12.95 10.52
CA GLU A 123 13.68 -12.46 11.74
C GLU A 123 12.81 -12.67 12.98
N ALA A 124 11.48 -12.48 12.85
CA ALA A 124 10.53 -12.70 13.94
C ALA A 124 10.55 -14.15 14.43
N PHE A 125 10.64 -15.12 13.53
CA PHE A 125 10.71 -16.55 13.88
C PHE A 125 12.12 -16.99 14.28
N ALA A 126 13.16 -16.45 13.66
CA ALA A 126 14.55 -16.77 13.99
C ALA A 126 14.95 -16.27 15.40
N SER A 127 14.32 -15.18 15.86
CA SER A 127 14.56 -14.57 17.16
C SER A 127 14.04 -15.36 18.37
N LYS A 128 13.30 -16.45 18.17
CA LYS A 128 12.65 -17.20 19.26
C LYS A 128 13.54 -18.30 19.81
N GLU A 129 13.48 -18.51 21.12
CA GLU A 129 14.22 -19.56 21.84
C GLU A 129 13.75 -20.98 21.47
N SER A 130 12.48 -21.13 21.11
CA SER A 130 11.92 -22.43 20.72
C SER A 130 12.47 -22.88 19.36
N GLU A 131 13.09 -24.05 19.34
CA GLU A 131 13.70 -24.65 18.15
C GLU A 131 12.69 -24.89 17.02
N SER A 132 11.46 -25.30 17.35
CA SER A 132 10.37 -25.48 16.38
C SER A 132 9.99 -24.19 15.67
N LEU A 133 9.97 -23.05 16.39
CA LEU A 133 9.66 -21.75 15.79
C LEU A 133 10.81 -21.24 14.92
N ARG A 134 12.06 -21.48 15.32
CA ARG A 134 13.24 -21.12 14.53
C ARG A 134 13.28 -21.86 13.19
N ASN A 135 12.90 -23.15 13.20
CA ASN A 135 12.80 -23.95 11.97
C ASN A 135 11.72 -23.42 11.00
N LEU A 136 10.72 -22.69 11.50
CA LEU A 136 9.65 -22.09 10.69
C LEU A 136 10.06 -20.75 10.03
N ALA A 137 11.24 -20.19 10.33
CA ALA A 137 11.66 -18.88 9.82
C ALA A 137 11.74 -18.82 8.27
N LYS A 138 12.33 -19.84 7.63
CA LYS A 138 12.41 -19.92 6.16
C LYS A 138 11.03 -20.10 5.51
N PRO A 139 10.19 -21.07 5.94
CA PRO A 139 8.82 -21.19 5.45
C PRO A 139 8.00 -19.90 5.63
N ALA A 140 8.09 -19.24 6.79
CA ALA A 140 7.36 -18.01 7.07
C ALA A 140 7.71 -16.87 6.09
N LYS A 141 9.00 -16.71 5.77
CA LYS A 141 9.46 -15.75 4.75
C LYS A 141 8.83 -16.02 3.38
N ILE A 142 8.83 -17.28 2.95
CA ILE A 142 8.27 -17.68 1.66
C ILE A 142 6.77 -17.43 1.65
N PHE A 143 6.07 -17.86 2.70
CA PHE A 143 4.63 -17.66 2.87
C PHE A 143 4.24 -16.18 2.76
N VAL A 144 4.90 -15.30 3.52
CA VAL A 144 4.62 -13.86 3.49
C VAL A 144 4.86 -13.27 2.10
N ASN A 145 5.94 -13.66 1.42
CA ASN A 145 6.20 -13.20 0.06
C ASN A 145 5.14 -13.69 -0.94
N ILE A 146 4.65 -14.94 -0.82
CA ILE A 146 3.56 -15.46 -1.65
C ILE A 146 2.27 -14.66 -1.42
N CYS A 147 1.93 -14.38 -0.15
CA CYS A 147 0.76 -13.55 0.17
C CYS A 147 0.85 -12.15 -0.45
N ILE A 148 2.02 -11.52 -0.42
CA ILE A 148 2.24 -10.19 -1.02
C ILE A 148 2.12 -10.25 -2.55
N ILE A 149 2.65 -11.30 -3.19
CA ILE A 149 2.49 -11.49 -4.64
C ILE A 149 1.01 -11.67 -4.98
N GLY A 150 0.29 -12.52 -4.25
CA GLY A 150 -1.15 -12.72 -4.46
C GLY A 150 -1.95 -11.42 -4.29
N LEU A 151 -1.61 -10.63 -3.26
CA LEU A 151 -2.21 -9.32 -3.03
C LEU A 151 -1.95 -8.36 -4.21
N GLN A 152 -0.72 -8.33 -4.74
CA GLN A 152 -0.36 -7.47 -5.87
C GLN A 152 -1.09 -7.89 -7.16
N VAL A 153 -1.23 -9.18 -7.41
CA VAL A 153 -2.04 -9.70 -8.53
C VAL A 153 -3.48 -9.20 -8.40
N GLY A 154 -4.07 -9.25 -7.19
CA GLY A 154 -5.41 -8.72 -6.93
C GLY A 154 -5.55 -7.22 -7.25
N PHE A 155 -4.58 -6.39 -6.86
CA PHE A 155 -4.60 -4.97 -7.25
C PHE A 155 -4.52 -4.81 -8.76
N CYS A 156 -3.58 -5.47 -9.44
CA CYS A 156 -3.41 -5.38 -10.88
C CYS A 156 -4.69 -5.79 -11.63
N SER A 157 -5.35 -6.87 -11.22
CA SER A 157 -6.61 -7.33 -11.81
C SER A 157 -7.74 -6.30 -11.62
N SER A 158 -7.84 -5.68 -10.44
CA SER A 158 -8.87 -4.67 -10.17
C SER A 158 -8.66 -3.40 -10.98
N TYR A 159 -7.41 -2.92 -11.08
CA TYR A 159 -7.06 -1.78 -11.95
C TYR A 159 -7.35 -2.10 -13.42
N TYR A 160 -7.07 -3.33 -13.85
CA TYR A 160 -7.34 -3.76 -15.21
C TYR A 160 -8.83 -3.69 -15.56
N ILE A 161 -9.69 -4.25 -14.70
CA ILE A 161 -11.15 -4.20 -14.87
C ILE A 161 -11.63 -2.75 -14.92
N PHE A 162 -11.14 -1.90 -14.02
CA PHE A 162 -11.48 -0.48 -14.02
C PHE A 162 -11.13 0.21 -15.35
N VAL A 163 -9.94 -0.06 -15.90
CA VAL A 163 -9.51 0.49 -17.20
C VAL A 163 -10.40 0.00 -18.33
N VAL A 164 -10.75 -1.29 -18.36
CA VAL A 164 -11.62 -1.87 -19.39
C VAL A 164 -13.02 -1.24 -19.35
N ASP A 165 -13.61 -1.11 -18.17
CA ASP A 165 -14.96 -0.55 -18.03
C ASP A 165 -15.00 0.94 -18.45
N HIS A 166 -13.95 1.72 -18.15
CA HIS A 166 -13.86 3.13 -18.56
C HIS A 166 -13.49 3.28 -20.04
N ALA A 167 -12.64 2.40 -20.58
CA ALA A 167 -12.34 2.39 -22.00
C ALA A 167 -13.60 2.09 -22.83
N LYS A 168 -14.44 1.17 -22.36
CA LYS A 168 -15.75 0.91 -22.96
C LYS A 168 -16.62 2.16 -22.97
N GLU A 169 -16.81 2.80 -21.82
CA GLU A 169 -17.66 4.00 -21.72
C GLU A 169 -17.13 5.14 -22.62
N ALA A 170 -15.82 5.34 -22.66
CA ALA A 170 -15.20 6.34 -23.53
C ALA A 170 -15.37 6.02 -25.03
N ILE A 171 -15.23 4.76 -25.44
CA ILE A 171 -15.39 4.34 -26.84
C ILE A 171 -16.85 4.42 -27.26
N ASP A 172 -17.76 3.90 -26.44
CA ASP A 172 -19.20 3.96 -26.70
C ASP A 172 -19.65 5.42 -26.87
N TYR A 173 -19.12 6.34 -26.04
CA TYR A 173 -19.41 7.77 -26.13
C TYR A 173 -18.78 8.44 -27.37
N LEU A 174 -17.49 8.21 -27.66
CA LEU A 174 -16.78 8.89 -28.74
C LEU A 174 -17.12 8.36 -30.13
N PHE A 175 -17.33 7.06 -30.27
CA PHE A 175 -17.53 6.38 -31.55
C PHE A 175 -18.97 5.90 -31.78
N SER A 176 -19.88 6.13 -30.82
CA SER A 176 -21.29 5.70 -30.90
C SER A 176 -21.44 4.23 -31.32
N THR A 177 -20.49 3.38 -30.91
CA THR A 177 -20.42 1.98 -31.30
C THR A 177 -20.52 1.13 -30.05
N GLU A 178 -21.48 0.20 -30.00
CA GLU A 178 -21.63 -0.72 -28.87
C GLU A 178 -20.66 -1.90 -29.00
N ILE A 179 -19.43 -1.73 -28.51
CA ILE A 179 -18.47 -2.84 -28.48
C ILE A 179 -18.73 -3.71 -27.24
N SER A 180 -18.76 -5.04 -27.42
CA SER A 180 -18.89 -5.96 -26.28
C SER A 180 -17.74 -5.79 -25.29
N ARG A 181 -18.06 -5.82 -24.00
CA ARG A 181 -17.09 -5.71 -22.90
C ARG A 181 -16.02 -6.79 -22.99
N ASP A 182 -16.38 -8.00 -23.37
CA ASP A 182 -15.45 -9.13 -23.47
C ASP A 182 -14.42 -8.92 -24.58
N THR A 183 -14.85 -8.35 -25.71
CA THR A 183 -13.94 -7.99 -26.82
C THR A 183 -12.93 -6.94 -26.37
N LEU A 184 -13.38 -5.90 -25.65
CA LEU A 184 -12.48 -4.90 -25.07
C LEU A 184 -11.54 -5.50 -24.01
N PHE A 185 -12.04 -6.43 -23.20
CA PHE A 185 -11.24 -7.14 -22.21
C PHE A 185 -10.08 -7.92 -22.85
N PHE A 186 -10.26 -8.56 -24.02
CA PHE A 186 -9.12 -9.20 -24.70
C PHE A 186 -8.26 -8.22 -25.51
N SER A 187 -8.85 -7.15 -26.04
CA SER A 187 -8.17 -6.16 -26.86
C SER A 187 -7.22 -5.24 -26.06
N VAL A 188 -7.58 -4.86 -24.83
CA VAL A 188 -6.76 -3.98 -23.96
C VAL A 188 -5.57 -4.73 -23.34
N LEU A 189 -5.69 -6.04 -23.15
CA LEU A 189 -4.68 -6.89 -22.51
C LEU A 189 -3.27 -6.77 -23.13
N PRO A 190 -3.07 -6.90 -24.46
CA PRO A 190 -1.74 -6.78 -25.08
C PRO A 190 -1.11 -5.41 -24.85
N PHE A 191 -1.90 -4.32 -24.86
CA PHE A 191 -1.40 -2.98 -24.56
C PHE A 191 -0.95 -2.88 -23.10
N PHE A 192 -1.71 -3.47 -22.17
CA PHE A 192 -1.34 -3.48 -20.76
C PHE A 192 -0.04 -4.27 -20.50
N ILE A 193 0.15 -5.41 -21.19
CA ILE A 193 1.40 -6.19 -21.14
C ILE A 193 2.57 -5.40 -21.73
N LEU A 194 2.35 -4.66 -22.81
CA LEU A 194 3.36 -3.81 -23.43
C LEU A 194 3.78 -2.66 -22.50
N ILE A 195 2.81 -2.00 -21.84
CA ILE A 195 3.08 -0.96 -20.84
C ILE A 195 3.84 -1.55 -19.63
N ALA A 196 3.47 -2.74 -19.18
CA ALA A 196 4.18 -3.44 -18.10
C ALA A 196 5.63 -3.81 -18.49
N SER A 197 5.94 -3.88 -19.79
CA SER A 197 7.28 -4.17 -20.32
C SER A 197 8.20 -2.93 -20.37
N VAL A 198 7.70 -1.75 -20.01
CA VAL A 198 8.50 -0.52 -19.94
C VAL A 198 9.54 -0.64 -18.83
N ARG A 199 10.82 -0.75 -19.20
CA ARG A 199 11.94 -0.88 -18.26
C ARG A 199 12.40 0.45 -17.63
N SER A 200 11.94 1.59 -18.14
CA SER A 200 12.35 2.91 -17.62
C SER A 200 11.54 3.30 -16.39
N LEU A 201 12.11 3.07 -15.21
CA LEU A 201 11.53 3.49 -13.93
C LEU A 201 11.33 5.01 -13.84
N ALA A 202 12.14 5.81 -14.55
CA ALA A 202 12.02 7.26 -14.58
C ALA A 202 10.75 7.72 -15.31
N VAL A 203 10.45 7.13 -16.48
CA VAL A 203 9.23 7.44 -17.25
C VAL A 203 8.00 7.01 -16.45
N LEU A 204 8.03 5.82 -15.86
CA LEU A 204 6.93 5.31 -15.04
C LEU A 204 6.66 6.21 -13.82
N SER A 205 7.69 6.79 -13.21
CA SER A 205 7.55 7.73 -12.10
C SER A 205 6.84 9.02 -12.50
N TRP A 206 7.15 9.59 -13.68
CA TRP A 206 6.50 10.81 -14.18
C TRP A 206 5.05 10.58 -14.59
N ILE A 207 4.77 9.49 -15.32
CA ILE A 207 3.40 9.09 -15.67
C ILE A 207 2.60 8.82 -14.39
N GLY A 208 3.20 8.10 -13.45
CA GLY A 208 2.60 7.84 -12.15
C GLY A 208 2.31 9.12 -11.37
N LEU A 209 3.16 10.15 -11.45
CA LEU A 209 2.91 11.45 -10.82
C LEU A 209 1.67 12.12 -11.41
N LEU A 210 1.60 12.22 -12.74
CA LEU A 210 0.44 12.78 -13.45
C LEU A 210 -0.84 12.02 -13.11
N GLY A 211 -0.78 10.69 -13.09
CA GLY A 211 -1.91 9.83 -12.70
C GLY A 211 -2.46 10.15 -11.31
N ASN A 212 -1.61 10.45 -10.32
CA ASN A 212 -2.12 10.78 -8.98
C ASN A 212 -2.80 12.15 -8.95
N ILE A 213 -2.30 13.12 -9.72
CA ILE A 213 -2.93 14.44 -9.83
C ILE A 213 -4.34 14.24 -10.39
N LEU A 214 -4.47 13.44 -11.45
CA LEU A 214 -5.75 13.11 -12.05
C LEU A 214 -6.69 12.42 -11.05
N VAL A 215 -6.22 11.39 -10.33
CA VAL A 215 -7.04 10.70 -9.33
C VAL A 215 -7.51 11.64 -8.22
N ILE A 216 -6.63 12.49 -7.70
CA ILE A 216 -6.99 13.48 -6.68
C ILE A 216 -8.03 14.46 -7.24
N SER A 217 -7.83 14.98 -8.46
CA SER A 217 -8.82 15.86 -9.08
C SER A 217 -10.16 15.17 -9.31
N SER A 218 -10.17 13.90 -9.73
CA SER A 218 -11.40 13.13 -9.92
C SER A 218 -12.16 12.98 -8.61
N ILE A 219 -11.48 12.66 -7.51
CA ILE A 219 -12.12 12.55 -6.18
C ILE A 219 -12.74 13.90 -5.78
N VAL A 220 -12.02 15.01 -5.95
CA VAL A 220 -12.54 16.35 -5.61
C VAL A 220 -13.74 16.71 -6.48
N ILE A 221 -13.70 16.46 -7.79
CA ILE A 221 -14.80 16.73 -8.71
C ILE A 221 -16.02 15.88 -8.35
N ILE A 222 -15.85 14.58 -8.10
CA ILE A 222 -16.94 13.66 -7.77
C ILE A 222 -17.62 14.07 -6.46
N ILE A 223 -16.84 14.31 -5.40
CA ILE A 223 -17.39 14.75 -4.12
C ILE A 223 -18.09 16.12 -4.30
N GLY A 224 -17.47 17.05 -5.04
CA GLY A 224 -18.05 18.34 -5.34
C GLY A 224 -19.41 18.22 -6.03
N GLN A 225 -19.50 17.45 -7.11
CA GLN A 225 -20.75 17.19 -7.83
C GLN A 225 -21.81 16.58 -6.92
N MET A 226 -21.44 15.56 -6.12
CA MET A 226 -22.38 14.93 -5.19
C MET A 226 -22.96 15.88 -4.16
N LEU A 227 -22.21 16.87 -3.68
CA LEU A 227 -22.70 17.86 -2.72
C LEU A 227 -23.77 18.80 -3.30
N PHE A 228 -23.82 18.95 -4.63
CA PHE A 228 -24.77 19.83 -5.32
C PHE A 228 -25.92 19.08 -6.01
N MET A 229 -25.88 17.75 -6.06
CA MET A 229 -26.95 16.93 -6.63
C MET A 229 -28.09 16.71 -5.64
N ASP A 230 -29.30 16.50 -6.16
CA ASP A 230 -30.45 16.12 -5.34
C ASP A 230 -30.22 14.76 -4.67
N HIS A 231 -30.61 14.69 -3.40
CA HIS A 231 -30.38 13.54 -2.54
C HIS A 231 -31.67 12.78 -2.26
N ILE A 232 -31.58 11.45 -2.23
CA ILE A 232 -32.67 10.60 -1.78
C ILE A 232 -32.88 10.83 -0.27
N PRO A 233 -34.12 11.04 0.21
CA PRO A 233 -34.37 11.19 1.64
C PRO A 233 -33.83 10.01 2.43
N LEU A 234 -33.11 10.29 3.52
CA LEU A 234 -32.46 9.27 4.37
C LEU A 234 -33.44 8.19 4.87
N SER A 235 -34.73 8.51 5.00
CA SER A 235 -35.78 7.58 5.41
C SER A 235 -36.10 6.50 4.38
N GLN A 236 -35.76 6.72 3.11
CA GLN A 236 -36.00 5.76 2.02
C GLN A 236 -34.83 4.80 1.81
N LEU A 237 -33.68 5.06 2.45
CA LEU A 237 -32.50 4.22 2.34
C LEU A 237 -32.44 3.24 3.50
N PRO A 238 -32.14 1.96 3.26
CA PRO A 238 -31.98 0.98 4.32
C PRO A 238 -30.83 1.39 5.26
N ALA A 239 -31.17 1.59 6.52
CA ALA A 239 -30.19 1.80 7.58
C ALA A 239 -29.24 0.59 7.72
N PHE A 240 -29.80 -0.61 7.56
CA PHE A 240 -29.14 -1.90 7.59
C PHE A 240 -29.67 -2.74 6.42
N ALA A 241 -28.80 -3.23 5.54
CA ALA A 241 -29.20 -4.05 4.40
C ALA A 241 -29.22 -5.54 4.76
N SER A 242 -28.05 -6.17 4.97
CA SER A 242 -27.93 -7.58 5.37
C SER A 242 -26.53 -7.92 5.89
N ILE A 243 -26.36 -9.09 6.53
CA ILE A 243 -25.04 -9.59 6.97
C ILE A 243 -24.15 -9.91 5.76
N GLU A 244 -24.74 -10.51 4.72
CA GLU A 244 -24.03 -10.81 3.47
C GLU A 244 -23.54 -9.52 2.80
N GLY A 245 -24.41 -8.53 2.68
CA GLY A 245 -24.07 -7.22 2.12
C GLY A 245 -23.04 -6.46 2.95
N ALA A 246 -23.13 -6.52 4.28
CA ALA A 246 -22.10 -5.98 5.17
C ALA A 246 -20.74 -6.69 4.99
N THR A 247 -20.74 -8.00 4.73
CA THR A 247 -19.50 -8.78 4.49
C THR A 247 -18.86 -8.41 3.15
N LEU A 248 -19.66 -8.28 2.09
CA LEU A 248 -19.20 -7.83 0.78
C LEU A 248 -18.65 -6.39 0.86
N ALA A 249 -19.37 -5.51 1.54
CA ALA A 249 -18.93 -4.15 1.80
C ALA A 249 -17.62 -4.08 2.59
N ALA A 250 -17.45 -4.93 3.60
CA ALA A 250 -16.20 -5.02 4.35
C ALA A 250 -15.01 -5.35 3.43
N GLY A 251 -15.20 -6.27 2.48
CA GLY A 251 -14.20 -6.61 1.47
C GLY A 251 -13.77 -5.41 0.63
N SER A 252 -14.74 -4.67 0.08
CA SER A 252 -14.49 -3.46 -0.72
C SER A 252 -13.83 -2.35 0.09
N ILE A 253 -14.23 -2.17 1.35
CA ILE A 253 -13.64 -1.17 2.25
C ILE A 253 -12.20 -1.56 2.64
N ILE A 254 -11.95 -2.82 3.00
CA ILE A 254 -10.59 -3.32 3.28
C ILE A 254 -9.69 -3.14 2.06
N TYR A 255 -10.21 -3.46 0.87
CA TYR A 255 -9.53 -3.26 -0.40
C TYR A 255 -9.16 -1.78 -0.61
N ALA A 256 -10.08 -0.84 -0.37
CA ALA A 256 -9.80 0.58 -0.48
C ALA A 256 -8.69 1.02 0.50
N TYR A 257 -8.76 0.56 1.76
CA TYR A 257 -7.74 0.86 2.78
C TYR A 257 -6.38 0.18 2.57
N SER A 258 -6.22 -0.65 1.55
CA SER A 258 -5.02 -1.45 1.38
C SER A 258 -3.81 -0.62 0.91
N ALA A 259 -2.95 -0.29 1.86
CA ALA A 259 -1.60 0.23 1.60
C ALA A 259 -0.51 -0.58 2.33
N GLN A 260 -0.82 -1.77 2.84
CA GLN A 260 0.12 -2.52 3.68
C GLN A 260 1.36 -2.97 2.90
N GLY A 261 1.31 -3.05 1.56
CA GLY A 261 2.47 -3.41 0.73
C GLY A 261 3.54 -2.33 0.65
N VAL A 262 3.20 -1.05 0.86
CA VAL A 262 4.14 0.07 0.74
C VAL A 262 4.66 0.60 2.07
N VAL A 263 4.06 0.18 3.19
CA VAL A 263 4.35 0.75 4.52
C VAL A 263 5.81 0.57 4.96
N LEU A 264 6.39 -0.63 4.80
CA LEU A 264 7.79 -0.88 5.20
C LEU A 264 8.82 -0.29 4.21
N PRO A 265 8.67 -0.42 2.88
CA PRO A 265 9.56 0.26 1.95
C PRO A 265 9.56 1.78 2.15
N LEU A 266 8.41 2.37 2.49
CA LEU A 266 8.29 3.79 2.77
C LEU A 266 9.01 4.17 4.06
N GLU A 267 8.74 3.43 5.13
CA GLU A 267 9.35 3.63 6.45
C GLU A 267 10.89 3.49 6.40
N ASN A 268 11.41 2.52 5.66
CA ASN A 268 12.84 2.33 5.41
C ASN A 268 13.50 3.49 4.65
N LYS A 269 12.73 4.34 3.93
CA LYS A 269 13.24 5.51 3.21
C LYS A 269 13.14 6.80 4.02
N MET A 270 12.46 6.81 5.18
CA MET A 270 12.25 8.01 5.98
C MET A 270 13.52 8.47 6.69
N LYS A 271 13.71 9.79 6.80
CA LYS A 271 14.79 10.39 7.61
C LYS A 271 14.62 10.07 9.11
N LYS A 272 13.37 10.06 9.59
CA LYS A 272 13.00 9.74 10.96
C LYS A 272 11.92 8.65 10.95
N PRO A 273 12.29 7.37 10.88
CA PRO A 273 11.30 6.30 10.80
C PRO A 273 10.37 6.20 12.01
N LYS A 274 10.78 6.68 13.20
CA LYS A 274 9.93 6.73 14.40
C LYS A 274 8.68 7.60 14.20
N ASP A 275 8.77 8.64 13.36
CA ASP A 275 7.63 9.50 12.99
C ASP A 275 6.54 8.74 12.20
N MET A 276 6.84 7.54 11.70
CA MET A 276 5.85 6.67 11.08
C MET A 276 4.76 6.24 12.07
N LEU A 277 5.12 6.16 13.36
CA LEU A 277 4.29 5.71 14.47
C LEU A 277 3.79 6.88 15.33
N GLY A 278 2.79 6.60 16.17
CA GLY A 278 2.21 7.55 17.14
C GLY A 278 0.84 8.08 16.72
N PRO A 279 0.09 8.72 17.64
CA PRO A 279 -1.28 9.19 17.36
C PRO A 279 -1.34 10.27 16.28
N LEU A 280 -0.30 11.10 16.17
CA LEU A 280 -0.08 12.06 15.08
C LEU A 280 1.01 11.61 14.10
N GLY A 281 1.37 10.33 14.16
CA GLY A 281 2.33 9.73 13.23
C GLY A 281 1.76 9.66 11.82
N VAL A 282 2.63 9.33 10.86
CA VAL A 282 2.26 9.26 9.43
C VAL A 282 1.11 8.28 9.20
N ILE A 283 1.13 7.09 9.81
CA ILE A 283 0.07 6.09 9.63
C ILE A 283 -1.28 6.62 10.14
N SER A 284 -1.33 7.09 11.39
CA SER A 284 -2.58 7.53 12.02
C SER A 284 -3.19 8.74 11.30
N THR A 285 -2.37 9.71 10.90
CA THR A 285 -2.85 10.89 10.18
C THR A 285 -3.29 10.57 8.76
N SER A 286 -2.57 9.71 8.02
CA SER A 286 -2.96 9.27 6.67
C SER A 286 -4.26 8.47 6.69
N VAL A 287 -4.39 7.51 7.62
CA VAL A 287 -5.61 6.71 7.72
C VAL A 287 -6.79 7.54 8.19
N ALA A 288 -6.63 8.43 9.17
CA ALA A 288 -7.71 9.33 9.59
C ALA A 288 -8.20 10.22 8.45
N PHE A 289 -7.27 10.82 7.69
CA PHE A 289 -7.60 11.63 6.52
C PHE A 289 -8.38 10.82 5.47
N ILE A 290 -7.90 9.64 5.12
CA ILE A 290 -8.55 8.83 4.08
C ILE A 290 -9.89 8.26 4.55
N SER A 291 -10.04 7.95 5.84
CA SER A 291 -11.32 7.51 6.41
C SER A 291 -12.42 8.55 6.25
N VAL A 292 -12.08 9.84 6.41
CA VAL A 292 -13.04 10.93 6.17
C VAL A 292 -13.42 10.98 4.69
N VAL A 293 -12.43 10.92 3.78
CA VAL A 293 -12.70 10.91 2.33
C VAL A 293 -13.57 9.72 1.94
N TYR A 294 -13.23 8.52 2.41
CA TYR A 294 -13.96 7.29 2.08
C TYR A 294 -15.38 7.28 2.60
N THR A 295 -15.59 7.70 3.84
CA THR A 295 -16.92 7.78 4.43
C THR A 295 -17.75 8.82 3.70
N THR A 296 -17.16 9.98 3.37
CA THR A 296 -17.85 11.04 2.62
C THR A 296 -18.25 10.54 1.23
N THR A 297 -17.33 9.95 0.48
CA THR A 297 -17.61 9.41 -0.86
C THR A 297 -18.65 8.29 -0.81
N GLY A 298 -18.51 7.33 0.11
CA GLY A 298 -19.43 6.21 0.24
C GLY A 298 -20.85 6.65 0.65
N PHE A 299 -20.93 7.53 1.65
CA PHE A 299 -22.20 8.05 2.15
C PHE A 299 -22.91 8.90 1.08
N LEU A 300 -22.24 9.92 0.55
CA LEU A 300 -22.83 10.81 -0.46
C LEU A 300 -23.17 10.06 -1.73
N GLY A 301 -22.29 9.16 -2.19
CA GLY A 301 -22.57 8.38 -3.39
C GLY A 301 -23.80 7.48 -3.25
N TYR A 302 -24.01 6.88 -2.08
CA TYR A 302 -25.21 6.08 -1.85
C TYR A 302 -26.46 6.94 -1.74
N VAL A 303 -26.38 8.09 -1.05
CA VAL A 303 -27.52 9.01 -0.91
C VAL A 303 -27.93 9.65 -2.25
N THR A 304 -26.98 9.93 -3.14
CA THR A 304 -27.26 10.52 -4.45
C THR A 304 -27.81 9.50 -5.45
N TYR A 305 -27.25 8.29 -5.52
CA TYR A 305 -27.60 7.35 -6.60
C TYR A 305 -28.47 6.16 -6.16
N GLY A 306 -28.54 5.84 -4.86
CA GLY A 306 -29.34 4.75 -4.33
C GLY A 306 -29.10 3.44 -5.07
N ASP A 307 -30.19 2.83 -5.56
CA ASP A 307 -30.14 1.56 -6.28
C ASP A 307 -29.57 1.63 -7.70
N LYS A 308 -29.33 2.84 -8.22
CA LYS A 308 -28.79 3.04 -9.58
C LYS A 308 -27.26 2.92 -9.63
N LEU A 309 -26.60 2.73 -8.48
CA LEU A 309 -25.14 2.61 -8.41
C LEU A 309 -24.62 1.45 -9.27
N LYS A 310 -23.63 1.76 -10.12
CA LYS A 310 -22.85 0.78 -10.88
C LYS A 310 -21.59 0.42 -10.11
N GLY A 311 -20.83 -0.56 -10.59
CA GLY A 311 -19.64 -1.11 -9.92
C GLY A 311 -18.55 -0.08 -9.56
N SER A 312 -18.55 1.08 -10.19
CA SER A 312 -17.83 2.26 -9.69
C SER A 312 -18.64 3.51 -9.95
N ILE A 313 -18.52 4.49 -9.06
CA ILE A 313 -19.28 5.73 -9.07
C ILE A 313 -19.01 6.61 -10.29
N THR A 314 -17.83 6.47 -10.89
CA THR A 314 -17.46 7.21 -12.10
C THR A 314 -18.37 6.85 -13.27
N LEU A 315 -18.83 5.60 -13.35
CA LEU A 315 -19.77 5.13 -14.39
C LEU A 315 -21.21 5.65 -14.19
N ASN A 316 -21.48 6.30 -13.06
CA ASN A 316 -22.78 6.90 -12.74
C ASN A 316 -22.84 8.39 -13.09
N LEU A 317 -21.70 9.03 -13.34
CA LEU A 317 -21.66 10.43 -13.76
C LEU A 317 -22.33 10.54 -15.13
N THR A 318 -23.18 11.56 -15.29
CA THR A 318 -23.89 11.77 -16.56
C THR A 318 -22.92 12.34 -17.59
N ASN A 319 -22.96 11.81 -18.82
CA ASN A 319 -22.16 12.29 -19.95
C ASN A 319 -22.67 13.61 -20.55
N SER A 320 -23.28 14.48 -19.74
CA SER A 320 -23.78 15.78 -20.19
C SER A 320 -22.63 16.80 -20.31
N PRO A 321 -22.59 17.61 -21.38
CA PRO A 321 -21.55 18.61 -21.59
C PRO A 321 -21.56 19.73 -20.54
#